data_AF-A0A4Y2GLA8-F1
#
_entry.id   AF-A0A4Y2GLA8-F1
#
_cell.length_a   1.000
_cell.length_b   1.000
_cell.length_c   1.000
_cell.angle_alpha   90.00
_cell.angle_beta   90.00
_cell.angle_gamma   90.00
#
_symmetry.space_group_name_H-M   'P 1'
#
loop_
_entity.id
_entity.type
_entity.pdbx_description
1 polymer ?
#
loop_
_entity_poly.entity_id
_entity_poly.type
_entity_poly.pdbx_seq_one_letter_code
_entity_poly.pdbx_strand_id
1 'polypeptide(L)' 'MEHPPYSPDLAPNDFYLFGPLKKHLASRHFRTDAEVQAAGVKLLRDLDPDFFYAGFDRLVYRWHKCFNNHGDYVEK' A
#
# COMPACT_ATOMS: atom_id res chain seq x y z
N MET A 1 0.06 8.19 -16.89
CA MET A 1 0.46 6.80 -16.66
C MET A 1 -0.81 6.01 -16.46
N GLU A 2 -1.11 5.07 -17.35
CA GLU A 2 -2.35 4.30 -17.28
C GLU A 2 -2.23 3.20 -16.23
N HIS A 3 -3.28 3.01 -15.42
CA HIS A 3 -3.35 1.92 -14.46
C HIS A 3 -4.13 0.76 -15.10
N PRO A 4 -3.49 -0.40 -15.35
CA PRO A 4 -4.19 -1.54 -15.93
C PRO A 4 -5.30 -2.06 -15.00
N PRO A 5 -6.39 -2.60 -15.55
CA PRO A 5 -7.46 -3.18 -14.75
C PRO A 5 -6.93 -4.38 -13.92
N TYR A 6 -7.52 -4.61 -12.75
CA TYR A 6 -7.22 -5.75 -11.87
C TYR A 6 -5.73 -5.93 -11.49
N SER A 7 -4.97 -4.84 -11.38
CA SER A 7 -3.52 -4.86 -11.08
C SER A 7 -3.17 -4.30 -9.69
N PRO A 8 -3.66 -4.90 -8.58
CA PRO A 8 -3.34 -4.44 -7.23
C PRO A 8 -1.85 -4.62 -6.88
N ASP A 9 -1.16 -5.51 -7.57
CA ASP A 9 0.28 -5.71 -7.51
C ASP A 9 1.08 -4.53 -8.10
N LEU A 10 0.42 -3.61 -8.83
CA LEU A 10 0.98 -2.36 -9.34
C LEU A 10 0.44 -1.11 -8.62
N ALA A 11 -0.40 -1.27 -7.61
CA ALA A 11 -0.93 -0.18 -6.80
C ALA A 11 -0.18 -0.10 -5.45
N PRO A 12 0.62 0.96 -5.18
CA PRO A 12 1.39 1.08 -3.93
C PRO A 12 0.52 0.99 -2.67
N ASN A 13 -0.72 1.48 -2.76
CA ASN A 13 -1.67 1.39 -1.68
C ASN A 13 -1.97 -0.07 -1.31
N ASP A 14 -2.15 -0.95 -2.29
CA ASP A 14 -2.54 -2.34 -2.09
C ASP A 14 -1.36 -3.25 -1.74
N PHE A 15 -0.23 -3.14 -2.46
CA PHE A 15 0.91 -4.02 -2.22
C PHE A 15 1.81 -3.58 -1.07
N TYR A 16 1.79 -2.29 -0.68
CA TYR A 16 2.74 -1.73 0.30
C TYR A 16 2.04 -1.09 1.51
N LEU A 17 1.18 -0.08 1.33
CA LEU A 17 0.63 0.74 2.43
C LEU A 17 -0.42 0.02 3.27
N PHE A 18 -1.42 -0.60 2.64
CA PHE A 18 -2.57 -1.18 3.35
C PHE A 18 -2.21 -2.40 4.18
N GLY A 19 -1.12 -3.10 3.88
CA GLY A 19 -0.66 -4.24 4.69
C GLY A 19 -0.37 -3.84 6.14
N PRO A 20 0.61 -2.94 6.37
CA PRO A 20 0.88 -2.36 7.69
C PRO A 20 -0.33 -1.66 8.31
N LEU A 21 -1.10 -0.91 7.51
CA LEU A 21 -2.27 -0.18 8.02
C LEU A 21 -3.33 -1.14 8.59
N LYS A 22 -3.68 -2.19 7.83
CA LYS A 22 -4.60 -3.23 8.26
C LYS A 22 -4.07 -3.98 9.47
N LYS A 23 -2.77 -4.28 9.55
CA LYS A 23 -2.15 -4.92 10.73
C LYS A 23 -2.26 -4.06 11.99
N HIS A 24 -2.08 -2.74 11.88
CA HIS A 24 -2.18 -1.84 13.03
C HIS A 24 -3.62 -1.65 13.51
N LEU A 25 -4.56 -1.59 12.56
CA LEU A 25 -5.99 -1.44 12.83
C LEU A 25 -6.65 -2.78 13.22
N ALA A 26 -6.05 -3.91 12.85
CA ALA A 26 -6.54 -5.24 13.19
C ALA A 26 -6.67 -5.38 14.72
N SER A 27 -7.72 -6.10 15.13
CA SER A 27 -8.01 -6.42 16.53
C SER A 27 -8.33 -5.21 17.43
N ARG A 28 -8.54 -4.01 16.86
CA ARG A 28 -9.05 -2.84 17.60
C ARG A 28 -10.54 -2.67 17.34
N HIS A 29 -11.30 -2.44 18.40
CA HIS A 29 -12.70 -2.09 18.31
C HIS A 29 -12.86 -0.58 18.44
N PHE A 30 -13.39 0.06 17.41
CA PHE A 30 -13.72 1.48 17.41
C PHE A 30 -15.23 1.63 17.60
N ARG A 31 -15.66 2.59 18.40
CA ARG A 31 -17.09 2.86 18.67
C ARG A 31 -17.69 3.83 17.66
N THR A 32 -16.85 4.62 17.00
CA THR A 32 -17.27 5.64 16.04
C THR A 32 -16.31 5.71 14.85
N ASP A 33 -16.81 6.23 13.72
CA ASP A 33 -15.99 6.47 12.54
C ASP A 33 -14.87 7.48 12.80
N ALA A 34 -15.12 8.47 13.68
CA ALA A 34 -14.12 9.46 14.06
C ALA A 34 -12.91 8.82 14.78
N GLU A 35 -13.13 7.80 15.60
CA GLU A 35 -12.05 7.09 16.29
C GLU A 35 -11.13 6.33 15.31
N VAL A 36 -11.71 5.63 14.33
CA VAL A 36 -10.91 4.91 13.32
C VAL A 36 -10.20 5.87 12.37
N GLN A 37 -10.83 6.98 12.00
CA GLN A 37 -10.18 8.04 11.22
C GLN A 37 -9.00 8.66 11.95
N ALA A 38 -9.16 8.99 13.24
CA ALA A 38 -8.08 9.54 14.06
C ALA A 38 -6.91 8.54 14.20
N ALA A 39 -7.21 7.26 14.41
CA ALA A 39 -6.19 6.21 14.47
C ALA A 39 -5.43 6.06 13.14
N GLY A 40 -6.14 6.10 12.01
CA GLY A 40 -5.54 6.04 10.67
C GLY A 40 -4.65 7.24 10.38
N VAL A 41 -5.13 8.47 10.64
CA VAL A 41 -4.36 9.70 10.44
C VAL A 41 -3.13 9.72 11.34
N LYS A 42 -3.24 9.31 12.60
CA LYS A 42 -2.10 9.23 13.51
C LYS A 42 -1.05 8.26 12.97
N LEU A 43 -1.46 7.05 12.58
CA LEU A 43 -0.54 6.05 12.03
C LEU A 43 0.20 6.58 10.80
N LEU A 44 -0.51 7.23 9.87
CA LEU A 44 0.10 7.80 8.67
C LEU A 44 1.12 8.91 8.99
N ARG A 45 0.87 9.70 10.04
CA ARG A 45 1.80 10.75 10.50
C ARG A 45 3.03 10.18 11.22
N ASP A 46 2.88 9.02 11.85
CA ASP A 46 3.96 8.34 12.56
C ASP A 46 4.86 7.53 11.61
N LEU A 47 4.46 7.33 10.34
CA LEU A 47 5.29 6.68 9.33
C LEU A 47 6.44 7.59 8.90
N ASP A 48 7.63 7.00 8.81
CA ASP A 48 8.82 7.67 8.31
C ASP A 48 8.64 8.08 6.83
N PRO A 49 9.05 9.28 6.39
CA PRO A 49 9.07 9.63 4.97
C PRO A 49 9.75 8.58 4.07
N ASP A 50 10.82 7.93 4.56
CA ASP A 50 11.54 6.87 3.84
C ASP A 50 10.67 5.64 3.58
N PHE A 51 9.64 5.40 4.39
CA PHE A 51 8.64 4.37 4.11
C PHE A 51 7.93 4.66 2.78
N PHE A 52 7.49 5.90 2.55
CA PHE A 52 6.79 6.26 1.32
C PHE A 52 7.73 6.19 0.11
N TYR A 53 8.96 6.69 0.23
CA TYR A 53 9.97 6.59 -0.83
C TYR A 53 10.25 5.13 -1.20
N ALA A 54 10.44 4.25 -0.21
CA ALA A 54 10.62 2.82 -0.45
C ALA A 54 9.40 2.16 -1.14
N GLY A 55 8.18 2.65 -0.88
CA GLY A 55 6.97 2.22 -1.58
C GLY A 55 7.00 2.57 -3.08
N PHE A 56 7.47 3.77 -3.43
CA PHE A 56 7.64 4.20 -4.82
C PHE A 56 8.78 3.48 -5.53
N ASP A 57 9.91 3.25 -4.86
CA ASP A 57 11.02 2.46 -5.43
C ASP A 57 10.56 1.04 -5.78
N ARG A 58 9.75 0.43 -4.90
CA ARG A 58 9.13 -0.88 -5.17
C ARG A 58 8.14 -0.85 -6.33
N LEU A 59 7.44 0.27 -6.55
CA LEU A 59 6.56 0.43 -7.71
C LEU A 59 7.36 0.40 -9.01
N VAL A 60 8.48 1.13 -9.08
CA VAL A 60 9.38 1.12 -10.24
C VAL A 60 9.89 -0.29 -10.51
N TYR A 61 10.36 -1.00 -9.48
CA TYR A 61 10.77 -2.40 -9.60
C TYR A 61 9.65 -3.31 -10.12
N ARG A 62 8.43 -3.17 -9.57
CA ARG A 62 7.27 -3.98 -9.96
C ARG A 62 6.85 -3.73 -11.41
N TRP A 63 6.91 -2.49 -11.90
CA TRP A 63 6.68 -2.21 -13.32
C TRP A 63 7.69 -2.90 -14.23
N HIS A 64 8.99 -2.84 -13.90
CA HIS A 64 9.99 -3.56 -14.67
C HIS A 64 9.77 -5.08 -14.66
N LYS A 65 9.39 -5.64 -13.50
CA LYS A 65 9.09 -7.07 -13.39
C LYS A 65 7.83 -7.46 -14.17
N CYS A 66 6.77 -6.67 -14.10
CA CYS A 66 5.54 -6.87 -14.88
C CYS A 66 5.83 -6.84 -16.39
N PHE A 67 6.65 -5.90 -16.86
CA PHE A 67 7.08 -5.83 -18.26
C PHE A 67 7.84 -7.10 -18.68
N ASN A 68 8.80 -7.54 -17.87
CA ASN A 68 9.58 -8.76 -18.13
C ASN A 68 8.72 -10.04 -18.04
N ASN A 69 7.63 -10.00 -17.29
CA ASN A 69 6.63 -11.06 -17.19
C ASN A 69 5.57 -10.98 -18.29
N HIS A 70 5.76 -10.15 -19.32
CA HIS A 70 4.81 -9.95 -20.41
C HIS A 70 3.40 -9.53 -19.94
N GLY A 71 3.33 -8.76 -18.86
CA GLY A 71 2.07 -8.27 -18.29
C GLY A 71 1.42 -9.20 -17.26
N ASP A 72 2.04 -10.34 -16.93
CA ASP A 72 1.54 -11.22 -15.88
C ASP A 72 1.82 -10.66 -14.46
N TYR A 73 1.11 -11.19 -13.47
CA TYR A 73 1.15 -10.75 -12.08
C TYR A 73 2.55 -10.80 -11.48
N VAL A 74 2.85 -9.81 -10.64
CA VAL A 74 4.09 -9.73 -9.89
C VAL A 74 3.90 -10.26 -8.48
N GLU A 75 4.48 -11.43 -8.22
CA GLU A 75 4.53 -12.04 -6.89
C GLU A 75 5.11 -11.10 -5.81
N LYS A 76 4.67 -11.30 -4.57
CA LYS A 76 5.06 -10.50 -3.40
C LYS A 76 6.45 -10.79 -2.88
#